data_AF-A0A952L2Q1-F1
#
_entry.id   AF-A0A952L2Q1-F1
#
_cell.length_a   1.000
_cell.length_b   1.000
_cell.length_c   1.000
_cell.angle_alpha   90.00
_cell.angle_beta   90.00
_cell.angle_gamma   90.00
#
_symmetry.space_group_name_H-M   'P 1'
#
loop_
_entity.id
_entity.type
_entity.pdbx_description
1 polymer ?
#
loop_
_entity_poly.entity_id
_entity_poly.type
_entity_poly.pdbx_seq_one_letter_code
_entity_poly.pdbx_strand_id
1 'polypeptide(L)' 'MTLDLLDSEGHVRRLSDIRAEVIDRVLVANRWNISATAAALGMGRSTIYRRYQALKRQLPDEE' A
#
# COMPACT_ATOMS: atom_id res chain seq x y z
N MET A 1 -10.90 -1.81 9.98
CA MET A 1 -10.48 -2.33 8.66
C MET A 1 -9.66 -3.59 8.94
N THR A 2 -10.17 -4.78 8.58
CA THR A 2 -9.51 -6.06 8.89
C THR A 2 -8.50 -6.41 7.78
N LEU A 3 -7.38 -7.04 8.13
CA LEU A 3 -6.37 -7.50 7.19
C LEU A 3 -6.47 -9.01 7.07
N ASP A 4 -6.82 -9.50 5.88
CA ASP A 4 -7.00 -10.93 5.65
C ASP A 4 -5.66 -11.58 5.30
N LEU A 5 -5.32 -12.67 6.00
CA LEU A 5 -4.09 -13.41 5.77
C LEU A 5 -4.22 -14.47 4.67
N LEU A 6 -5.45 -14.86 4.36
CA LEU A 6 -5.76 -15.87 3.35
C LEU A 6 -6.31 -15.21 2.09
N ASP A 7 -6.05 -15.83 0.94
CA ASP A 7 -6.68 -15.46 -0.32
C ASP A 7 -8.05 -16.13 -0.50
N SER A 8 -8.68 -15.93 -1.66
CA SER A 8 -10.00 -16.50 -1.98
C SER A 8 -10.03 -18.02 -2.08
N GLU A 9 -8.86 -18.67 -2.20
CA GLU A 9 -8.73 -20.12 -2.25
C GLU A 9 -8.38 -20.71 -0.87
N GLY A 10 -8.16 -19.85 0.14
CA GLY A 10 -7.78 -20.24 1.49
C GLY A 10 -6.27 -20.42 1.68
N HIS A 11 -5.44 -20.04 0.69
CA HIS A 11 -3.99 -20.10 0.82
C HIS A 11 -3.45 -18.87 1.54
N VAL A 12 -2.32 -19.04 2.24
CA VAL A 12 -1.62 -17.92 2.87
C VAL A 12 -1.12 -16.96 1.79
N ARG A 13 -1.56 -15.71 1.87
CA ARG A 13 -1.14 -14.65 0.94
C ARG A 13 0.36 -14.41 1.05
N ARG A 14 0.97 -14.03 -0.07
CA ARG A 14 2.39 -13.65 -0.05
C ARG A 14 2.58 -12.43 0.84
N LEU A 15 3.66 -12.42 1.60
CA LEU A 15 4.02 -11.29 2.45
C LEU A 15 4.15 -9.98 1.64
N SER A 16 4.58 -10.05 0.38
CA SER A 16 4.64 -8.91 -0.53
C SER A 16 3.29 -8.25 -0.73
N ASP A 17 2.23 -9.05 -0.84
CA ASP A 17 0.90 -8.60 -1.22
C ASP A 17 0.19 -8.01 0.01
N ILE A 18 0.34 -8.66 1.16
CA ILE A 18 -0.08 -8.14 2.46
C ILE A 18 0.62 -6.82 2.74
N ARG A 19 1.94 -6.75 2.54
CA ARG A 19 2.73 -5.51 2.75
C ARG A 19 2.25 -4.40 1.83
N ALA A 20 2.03 -4.70 0.55
CA ALA A 20 1.56 -3.73 -0.43
C ALA A 20 0.20 -3.16 -0.01
N GLU A 21 -0.76 -4.02 0.37
CA GLU A 21 -2.06 -3.59 0.83
C GLU A 21 -1.99 -2.71 2.09
N VAL A 22 -1.13 -3.05 3.06
CA VAL A 22 -0.92 -2.23 4.26
C VAL A 22 -0.40 -0.84 3.87
N ILE A 23 0.58 -0.76 2.97
CA ILE A 23 1.12 0.52 2.50
C ILE A 23 0.01 1.35 1.83
N ASP A 24 -0.81 0.73 0.98
CA ASP A 24 -1.87 1.42 0.24
C ASP A 24 -2.94 1.97 1.20
N ARG A 25 -3.38 1.15 2.16
CA ARG A 25 -4.37 1.57 3.18
C ARG A 25 -3.86 2.75 3.99
N VAL A 26 -2.58 2.74 4.38
CA VAL A 26 -1.98 3.85 5.15
C VAL A 26 -1.74 5.09 4.28
N LEU A 27 -1.41 4.93 3.00
CA LEU A 27 -1.34 6.04 2.04
C LEU A 27 -2.70 6.75 1.95
N VAL A 28 -3.79 5.99 1.75
CA VAL A 28 -5.15 6.55 1.69
C VAL A 28 -5.51 7.25 3.01
N ALA A 29 -5.25 6.61 4.15
CA ALA A 29 -5.52 7.19 5.47
C ALA A 29 -4.75 8.51 5.71
N ASN A 30 -3.54 8.64 5.16
CA ASN A 30 -2.72 9.85 5.23
C ASN A 30 -2.91 10.79 4.03
N ARG A 31 -4.02 10.66 3.27
CA ARG A 31 -4.32 11.52 2.10
C ARG A 31 -3.16 11.59 1.11
N TRP A 32 -2.57 10.42 0.81
CA TRP A 32 -1.45 10.26 -0.13
C TRP A 32 -0.14 10.95 0.30
N ASN A 33 -0.01 11.33 1.58
CA ASN A 33 1.21 11.92 2.11
C ASN A 33 2.29 10.85 2.35
N ILE A 34 3.31 10.84 1.48
CA ILE A 34 4.43 9.90 1.52
C ILE A 34 5.23 9.98 2.82
N SER A 35 5.53 11.19 3.30
CA SER A 35 6.36 11.37 4.50
C SER A 35 5.63 10.92 5.77
N ALA A 36 4.35 11.28 5.89
CA ALA A 36 3.52 10.83 7.01
C ALA A 36 3.36 9.30 7.00
N THR A 37 3.16 8.70 5.83
CA THR A 37 3.04 7.25 5.67
C THR A 37 4.35 6.52 6.01
N ALA A 38 5.48 7.05 5.55
CA ALA A 38 6.81 6.52 5.85
C ALA A 38 7.09 6.53 7.37
N ALA A 39 6.77 7.63 8.04
CA ALA A 39 6.89 7.76 9.49
C ALA A 39 5.97 6.77 10.23
N ALA A 40 4.69 6.68 9.83
CA ALA A 40 3.71 5.80 10.46
C ALA A 40 4.07 4.30 10.34
N LEU A 41 4.69 3.90 9.22
CA LEU A 41 5.09 2.50 8.97
C LEU A 41 6.52 2.19 9.40
N GLY A 42 7.30 3.16 9.87
CA GLY A 42 8.73 2.98 10.14
C GLY A 42 9.53 2.58 8.90
N MET A 43 9.12 3.05 7.72
CA MET A 43 9.71 2.67 6.42
C MET A 43 10.41 3.84 5.74
N GLY A 44 11.36 3.53 4.85
CA GLY A 44 12.03 4.55 4.04
C GLY A 44 11.08 5.22 3.03
N ARG A 45 11.17 6.55 2.90
CA ARG A 45 10.37 7.35 1.94
C ARG A 45 10.46 6.87 0.50
N SER A 46 11.63 6.38 0.07
CA SER A 46 11.82 5.85 -1.28
C SER A 46 10.99 4.59 -1.55
N THR A 47 10.80 3.74 -0.55
CA THR A 47 9.94 2.54 -0.65
C THR A 47 8.48 2.93 -0.81
N ILE A 48 8.00 3.88 0.01
CA ILE A 48 6.64 4.40 -0.09
C ILE A 48 6.42 5.10 -1.42
N TYR A 49 7.38 5.92 -1.87
CA TYR A 49 7.30 6.62 -3.16
C TYR A 49 7.19 5.66 -4.35
N ARG A 50 7.99 4.58 -4.38
CA ARG A 50 7.89 3.57 -5.45
C ARG A 50 6.51 2.91 -5.47
N ARG A 51 5.93 2.62 -4.31
CA ARG A 51 4.58 2.04 -4.23
C ARG A 51 3.51 3.03 -4.70
N TYR A 52 3.59 4.29 -4.26
CA TYR A 52 2.70 5.36 -4.71
C TYR A 52 2.70 5.53 -6.24
N GLN A 53 3.87 5.53 -6.86
CA GLN A 53 3.98 5.63 -8.32
C GLN A 53 3.39 4.41 -9.03
N ALA A 54 3.50 3.20 -8.45
CA ALA A 54 2.87 2.01 -9.01
C ALA A 54 1.34 2.08 -8.95
N LEU A 55 0.78 2.58 -7.84
CA LEU A 55 -0.66 2.82 -7.71
C LEU A 55 -1.16 3.88 -8.68
N LYS A 56 -0.47 5.02 -8.77
CA LYS A 56 -0.89 6.12 -9.65
C LYS A 56 -0.96 5.67 -11.11
N ARG A 57 -0.06 4.78 -11.54
CA ARG A 57 -0.03 4.24 -12.90
C ARG A 57 -1.17 3.25 -13.22
N GLN A 58 -1.85 2.75 -12.19
CA GLN A 58 -2.98 1.81 -12.31
C GLN A 58 -4.33 2.54 -12.26
N LEU A 59 -4.34 3.80 -11.84
CA LEU A 59 -5.52 4.66 -11.93
C LEU A 59 -5.62 5.15 -13.39
N PRO A 60 -6.76 4.97 -14.07
CA PRO A 60 -6.94 5.59 -15.38
C PRO A 60 -6.78 7.10 -15.23
N ASP A 61 -6.12 7.73 -16.21
CA ASP A 61 -6.09 9.18 -16.26
C ASP A 61 -7.55 9.67 -16.36
N GLU A 62 -8.01 10.40 -15.34
CA GLU A 62 -9.27 11.13 -15.42
C GLU A 62 -9.07 12.26 -16.45
N GLU A 63 -9.43 12.00 -17.71
CA GLU A 63 -9.66 13.03 -18.74
C GLU A 63 -10.97 13.79 -18.52
#